data_AF-A3BKT3-F1
#
_entry.id   AF-A3BKT3-F1
#
_cell.length_a   1.000
_cell.length_b   1.000
_cell.length_c   1.000
_cell.angle_alpha   90.00
_cell.angle_beta   90.00
_cell.angle_gamma   90.00
#
_symmetry.space_group_name_H-M   'P 1'
#
loop_
_entity.id
_entity.type
_entity.pdbx_description
1 polymer ?
#
loop_
_entity_poly.entity_id
_entity_poly.type
_entity_poly.pdbx_seq_one_letter_code
_entity_poly.pdbx_strand_id
1 'polypeptide(L)'
;MLRRSLVAHAVLLFAAVALPLGAAQPWPVCGTSAGTYTAGSTYETNLENLAVTLRTNASSSPTLFASGALGSAPDTVYGLLQCRGDMSPSDCFDCGTRVGDDVAQVCNRTKDAILVYNQCYAQFSDSGDFLAATNNSGGVSLKRTTLCGTGGTYTAGSTYESNLLNLTRTLREERILLAHPLRRRRPWLRNGTPVYGLLLCRGDVSPSDCAYCGLNVVQDVGRSVCNRSKDSVLVYDQCYAHFSNKADFLVSSNNSSEVSLLLTNGTSITSAGVAGYNHAVSELLNATVRYAVENSTRLFATGQRVGNENDTGFRNIYSMAQCSPDLSPALCRRCLDDLVGKWWKTFPPKGEGAKVAGAKCYLRSELGQGPFYNGAPMVMLRADGLTKATDVVPATSGLVWFKV
;
A
#
# COMPACT_ATOMS: atom_id res chain seq x y z
N MET A 1 48.48 44.56 -30.84
CA MET A 1 47.14 43.92 -30.89
C MET A 1 47.18 42.64 -30.06
N LEU A 2 46.68 42.66 -28.83
CA LEU A 2 46.46 41.47 -28.00
C LEU A 2 44.99 41.48 -27.57
N ARG A 3 44.18 40.60 -28.17
CA ARG A 3 42.78 40.38 -27.77
C ARG A 3 42.77 39.38 -26.60
N ARG A 4 42.40 39.85 -25.42
CA ARG A 4 42.03 39.00 -24.27
C ARG A 4 40.59 38.54 -24.46
N SER A 5 40.38 37.24 -24.69
CA SER A 5 39.03 36.64 -24.66
C SER A 5 38.66 36.30 -23.21
N LEU A 6 37.63 36.96 -22.69
CA LEU A 6 36.97 36.63 -21.43
C LEU A 6 35.98 35.49 -21.68
N VAL A 7 36.21 34.32 -21.07
CA VAL A 7 35.24 33.21 -21.06
C VAL A 7 34.34 33.38 -19.84
N ALA A 8 33.11 33.86 -20.05
CA ALA A 8 32.08 33.90 -19.03
C ALA A 8 31.54 32.47 -18.80
N HIS A 9 31.79 31.91 -17.61
CA HIS A 9 31.17 30.64 -17.20
C HIS A 9 29.74 30.92 -16.72
N ALA A 10 28.75 30.59 -17.53
CA ALA A 10 27.35 30.58 -17.13
C ALA A 10 27.11 29.37 -16.22
N VAL A 11 26.89 29.62 -14.92
CA VAL A 11 26.46 28.59 -13.97
C VAL A 11 24.94 28.40 -14.16
N LEU A 12 24.54 27.33 -14.82
CA LEU A 12 23.15 26.89 -14.89
C LEU A 12 22.74 26.29 -13.53
N LEU A 13 22.02 27.06 -12.73
CA LEU A 13 21.27 26.58 -11.57
C LEU A 13 20.09 25.73 -12.07
N PHE A 14 20.29 24.41 -12.15
CA PHE A 14 19.16 23.48 -12.24
C PHE A 14 18.45 23.47 -10.88
N ALA A 15 17.32 24.17 -10.78
CA ALA A 15 16.37 23.93 -9.70
C ALA A 15 15.87 22.49 -9.82
N ALA A 16 16.29 21.63 -8.89
CA ALA A 16 15.69 20.32 -8.74
C ALA A 16 14.23 20.54 -8.34
N VAL A 17 13.31 20.43 -9.30
CA VAL A 17 11.88 20.31 -9.00
C VAL A 17 11.72 18.98 -8.29
N ALA A 18 11.65 19.02 -6.96
CA ALA A 18 11.17 17.89 -6.17
C ALA A 18 9.72 17.67 -6.61
N LEU A 19 9.51 16.66 -7.46
CA LEU A 19 8.17 16.14 -7.69
C LEU A 19 7.63 15.72 -6.32
N PRO A 20 6.46 16.21 -5.89
CA PRO A 20 5.88 15.74 -4.64
C PRO A 20 5.73 14.23 -4.78
N LEU A 21 6.34 13.48 -3.86
CA LEU A 21 6.09 12.06 -3.71
C LEU A 21 4.59 11.94 -3.45
N GLY A 22 3.83 11.56 -4.49
CA GLY A 22 2.39 11.41 -4.37
C GLY A 22 2.12 10.41 -3.25
N ALA A 23 1.43 10.86 -2.20
CA ALA A 23 0.91 9.96 -1.19
C ALA A 23 0.13 8.84 -1.90
N ALA A 24 0.36 7.60 -1.49
CA ALA A 24 -0.38 6.45 -2.01
C ALA A 24 -1.89 6.68 -1.85
N GLN A 25 -2.73 6.12 -2.73
CA GLN A 25 -4.20 6.25 -2.60
C GLN A 25 -4.66 5.84 -1.19
N PRO A 26 -5.54 6.64 -0.53
CA PRO A 26 -6.05 6.29 0.78
C PRO A 26 -6.96 5.07 0.70
N TRP A 27 -7.11 4.38 1.83
CA TRP A 27 -8.25 3.50 2.09
C TRP A 27 -9.41 4.36 2.58
N PRO A 28 -10.46 4.60 1.77
CA PRO A 28 -11.57 5.43 2.18
C PRO A 28 -12.61 4.62 2.99
N VAL A 29 -13.15 5.24 4.03
CA VAL A 29 -14.40 4.84 4.65
C VAL A 29 -15.33 6.04 4.64
N CYS A 30 -16.36 5.93 3.82
CA CYS A 30 -17.27 7.01 3.49
C CYS A 30 -18.62 6.72 4.15
N GLY A 31 -19.10 7.63 4.98
CA GLY A 31 -20.40 7.56 5.62
C GLY A 31 -21.52 7.61 4.58
N THR A 32 -22.56 6.81 4.80
CA THR A 32 -23.74 6.74 3.92
C THR A 32 -24.93 7.55 4.45
N SER A 33 -24.85 8.04 5.69
CA SER A 33 -25.95 8.71 6.41
C SER A 33 -25.76 10.21 6.61
N ALA A 34 -24.53 10.74 6.48
CA ALA A 34 -24.21 12.15 6.71
C ALA A 34 -24.59 13.08 5.53
N GLY A 35 -25.06 12.50 4.41
CA GLY A 35 -25.34 13.24 3.18
C GLY A 35 -24.07 13.66 2.45
N THR A 36 -24.25 14.32 1.31
CA THR A 36 -23.16 14.79 0.43
C THR A 36 -23.14 16.31 0.36
N TYR A 37 -21.96 16.91 0.15
CA TYR A 37 -21.81 18.32 -0.15
C TYR A 37 -21.66 18.55 -1.67
N THR A 38 -21.97 19.76 -2.13
CA THR A 38 -21.84 20.15 -3.53
C THR A 38 -20.46 20.77 -3.82
N ALA A 39 -19.99 20.61 -5.05
CA ALA A 39 -18.76 21.26 -5.50
C ALA A 39 -18.89 22.79 -5.45
N GLY A 40 -17.86 23.49 -4.98
CA GLY A 40 -17.83 24.93 -4.74
C GLY A 40 -18.64 25.41 -3.54
N SER A 41 -19.14 24.51 -2.69
CA SER A 41 -19.92 24.90 -1.51
C SER A 41 -19.05 25.52 -0.41
N THR A 42 -19.71 26.25 0.49
CA THR A 42 -19.09 26.73 1.74
C THR A 42 -18.50 25.57 2.54
N TYR A 43 -19.21 24.43 2.60
CA TYR A 43 -18.71 23.21 3.23
C TYR A 43 -17.41 22.69 2.61
N GLU A 44 -17.33 22.58 1.27
CA GLU A 44 -16.10 22.12 0.58
C GLU A 44 -14.93 23.07 0.87
N THR A 45 -15.18 24.39 0.81
CA THR A 45 -14.19 25.42 1.14
C THR A 45 -13.71 25.30 2.59
N ASN A 46 -14.63 25.07 3.54
CA ASN A 46 -14.29 24.88 4.95
C ASN A 46 -13.47 23.59 5.16
N LEU A 47 -13.81 22.51 4.47
CA LEU A 47 -13.09 21.24 4.56
C LEU A 47 -11.66 21.38 4.03
N GLU A 48 -11.47 21.98 2.85
CA GLU A 48 -10.15 22.18 2.24
C GLU A 48 -9.26 23.09 3.11
N ASN A 49 -9.80 24.20 3.62
CA ASN A 49 -9.07 25.10 4.50
C ASN A 49 -8.70 24.45 5.83
N LEU A 50 -9.62 23.64 6.40
CA LEU A 50 -9.34 22.87 7.60
C LEU A 50 -8.24 21.84 7.33
N ALA A 51 -8.29 21.10 6.21
CA ALA A 51 -7.27 20.13 5.82
C ALA A 51 -5.86 20.77 5.73
N VAL A 52 -5.75 21.95 5.10
CA VAL A 52 -4.49 22.72 5.02
C VAL A 52 -3.97 23.12 6.41
N THR A 53 -4.88 23.54 7.29
CA THR A 53 -4.55 23.92 8.67
C THR A 53 -4.08 22.71 9.48
N LEU A 54 -4.81 21.59 9.40
CA LEU A 54 -4.48 20.35 10.09
C LEU A 54 -3.13 19.79 9.64
N ARG A 55 -2.82 19.80 8.33
CA ARG A 55 -1.50 19.43 7.80
C ARG A 55 -0.38 20.21 8.46
N THR A 56 -0.50 21.54 8.45
CA THR A 56 0.54 22.44 8.96
C THR A 56 0.73 22.29 10.47
N ASN A 57 -0.37 22.13 11.21
CA ASN A 57 -0.33 21.98 12.66
C ASN A 57 0.18 20.59 13.07
N ALA A 58 -0.23 19.53 12.38
CA ALA A 58 0.22 18.18 12.67
C ALA A 58 1.73 18.05 12.42
N SER A 59 2.23 18.49 11.26
CA SER A 59 3.66 18.43 10.94
C SER A 59 4.54 19.22 11.91
N SER A 60 4.01 20.31 12.47
CA SER A 60 4.73 21.17 13.43
C SER A 60 4.57 20.71 14.88
N SER A 61 3.68 19.75 15.14
CA SER A 61 3.40 19.24 16.49
C SER A 61 4.38 18.13 16.87
N PRO A 62 4.90 18.11 18.12
CA PRO A 62 5.72 17.00 18.61
C PRO A 62 5.02 15.63 18.57
N THR A 63 3.69 15.60 18.57
CA THR A 63 2.90 14.36 18.51
C THR A 63 2.46 13.98 17.10
N LEU A 64 2.81 14.80 16.11
CA LEU A 64 2.41 14.63 14.71
C LEU A 64 0.89 14.48 14.52
N PHE A 65 0.14 15.23 15.34
CA PHE A 65 -1.32 15.20 15.40
C PHE A 65 -1.87 16.62 15.47
N ALA A 66 -2.99 16.85 14.79
CA ALA A 66 -3.80 18.05 14.93
C ALA A 66 -5.29 17.70 14.79
N SER A 67 -6.13 18.47 15.45
CA SER A 67 -7.58 18.46 15.27
C SER A 67 -8.13 19.88 15.33
N GLY A 68 -9.35 20.06 14.84
CA GLY A 68 -10.01 21.36 14.87
C GLY A 68 -11.36 21.33 14.18
N ALA A 69 -11.97 22.51 14.15
CA ALA A 69 -13.20 22.74 13.41
C ALA A 69 -13.12 24.05 12.63
N LEU A 70 -13.83 24.14 11.52
CA LEU A 70 -13.94 25.35 10.73
C LEU A 70 -15.37 25.56 10.25
N GLY A 71 -15.81 26.82 10.21
CA GLY A 71 -17.15 27.19 9.76
C GLY A 71 -18.19 27.29 10.88
N SER A 72 -19.45 27.37 10.49
CA SER A 72 -20.62 27.43 11.37
C SER A 72 -21.79 26.71 10.71
N ALA A 73 -22.74 26.22 11.51
CA ALA A 73 -23.85 25.43 11.00
C ALA A 73 -24.62 26.22 9.91
N PRO A 74 -24.95 25.59 8.77
CA PRO A 74 -24.87 24.15 8.47
C PRO A 74 -23.55 23.67 7.85
N ASP A 75 -22.55 24.55 7.71
CA ASP A 75 -21.29 24.30 6.99
C ASP A 75 -20.09 24.05 7.94
N THR A 76 -20.34 23.72 9.21
CA THR A 76 -19.28 23.37 10.15
C THR A 76 -18.63 22.05 9.72
N VAL A 77 -17.30 22.04 9.69
CA VAL A 77 -16.50 20.83 9.48
C VAL A 77 -15.67 20.61 10.73
N TYR A 78 -15.79 19.42 11.31
CA TYR A 78 -14.86 18.91 12.32
C TYR A 78 -13.85 18.01 11.64
N GLY A 79 -12.60 18.04 12.07
CA GLY A 79 -11.59 17.17 11.48
C GLY A 79 -10.37 16.95 12.34
N LEU A 80 -9.66 15.88 12.01
CA LEU A 80 -8.35 15.58 12.57
C LEU A 80 -7.42 15.00 11.52
N LEU A 81 -6.13 15.20 11.74
CA LEU A 81 -5.04 14.57 11.01
C LEU A 81 -4.06 13.97 12.03
N GLN A 82 -3.78 12.69 11.89
CA GLN A 82 -2.84 11.97 12.73
C GLN A 82 -1.81 11.25 11.85
N CYS A 83 -0.55 11.63 11.98
CA CYS A 83 0.55 10.97 11.29
C CYS A 83 1.14 9.83 12.14
N ARG A 84 1.96 9.00 11.48
CA ARG A 84 2.96 8.12 12.06
C ARG A 84 3.77 8.80 13.17
N GLY A 85 3.72 8.35 14.42
CA GLY A 85 4.57 8.92 15.48
C GLY A 85 6.09 8.70 15.28
N ASP A 86 6.47 7.82 14.36
CA ASP A 86 7.85 7.51 13.98
C ASP A 86 8.34 8.26 12.73
N MET A 87 7.55 9.19 12.20
CA MET A 87 7.84 9.90 10.96
C MET A 87 8.53 11.24 11.19
N SER A 88 9.15 11.78 10.13
CA SER A 88 9.65 13.15 10.16
C SER A 88 8.51 14.18 10.01
N PRO A 89 8.68 15.42 10.49
CA PRO A 89 7.77 16.53 10.22
C PRO A 89 7.44 16.70 8.74
N SER A 90 8.44 16.56 7.85
CA SER A 90 8.24 16.69 6.41
C SER A 90 7.38 15.57 5.84
N ASP A 91 7.62 14.31 6.24
CA ASP A 91 6.80 13.20 5.73
C ASP A 91 5.35 13.29 6.22
N CYS A 92 5.14 13.81 7.44
CA CYS A 92 3.81 14.10 7.96
C CYS A 92 3.11 15.21 7.16
N PHE A 93 3.84 16.29 6.83
CA PHE A 93 3.34 17.37 5.99
C PHE A 93 2.93 16.85 4.60
N ASP A 94 3.79 16.04 3.99
CA ASP A 94 3.53 15.45 2.67
C ASP A 94 2.30 14.56 2.69
N CYS A 95 2.12 13.73 3.73
CA CYS A 95 0.93 12.89 3.86
C CYS A 95 -0.37 13.72 3.94
N GLY A 96 -0.36 14.83 4.67
CA GLY A 96 -1.51 15.72 4.80
C GLY A 96 -1.85 16.53 3.55
N THR A 97 -1.06 16.45 2.47
CA THR A 97 -1.18 17.38 1.33
C THR A 97 -2.44 17.18 0.50
N ARG A 98 -2.95 15.95 0.36
CA ARG A 98 -4.10 15.64 -0.50
C ARG A 98 -5.36 15.28 0.26
N VAL A 99 -5.32 15.28 1.60
CA VAL A 99 -6.43 14.73 2.41
C VAL A 99 -7.74 15.48 2.23
N GLY A 100 -7.72 16.77 1.90
CA GLY A 100 -8.93 17.54 1.58
C GLY A 100 -9.50 17.16 0.20
N ASP A 101 -8.66 17.22 -0.83
CA ASP A 101 -9.01 16.88 -2.21
C ASP A 101 -9.54 15.43 -2.32
N ASP A 102 -8.89 14.51 -1.61
CA ASP A 102 -9.21 13.08 -1.67
C ASP A 102 -10.61 12.80 -1.12
N VAL A 103 -11.16 13.59 -0.18
CA VAL A 103 -12.56 13.41 0.27
C VAL A 103 -13.53 13.52 -0.90
N ALA A 104 -13.35 14.53 -1.76
CA ALA A 104 -14.19 14.72 -2.93
C ALA A 104 -14.00 13.58 -3.94
N GLN A 105 -12.75 13.15 -4.14
CA GLN A 105 -12.38 12.17 -5.16
C GLN A 105 -12.76 10.74 -4.81
N VAL A 106 -12.42 10.28 -3.61
CA VAL A 106 -12.56 8.87 -3.21
C VAL A 106 -13.82 8.59 -2.40
N CYS A 107 -14.38 9.60 -1.75
CA CYS A 107 -15.61 9.49 -0.97
C CYS A 107 -16.81 10.22 -1.59
N ASN A 108 -16.71 10.59 -2.86
CA ASN A 108 -17.79 11.21 -3.64
C ASN A 108 -18.48 12.36 -2.88
N ARG A 109 -17.68 13.23 -2.25
CA ARG A 109 -18.14 14.38 -1.47
C ARG A 109 -19.12 14.05 -0.35
N THR A 110 -18.98 12.91 0.32
CA THR A 110 -19.71 12.66 1.57
C THR A 110 -19.25 13.62 2.66
N LYS A 111 -20.15 13.98 3.57
CA LYS A 111 -19.84 14.82 4.73
C LYS A 111 -19.25 14.07 5.92
N ASP A 112 -19.11 12.75 5.83
CA ASP A 112 -18.48 11.90 6.85
C ASP A 112 -17.46 10.99 6.19
N ALA A 113 -16.18 11.37 6.24
CA ALA A 113 -15.11 10.74 5.48
C ALA A 113 -13.91 10.43 6.36
N ILE A 114 -13.46 9.18 6.30
CA ILE A 114 -12.22 8.72 6.90
C ILE A 114 -11.29 8.27 5.79
N LEU A 115 -10.09 8.83 5.74
CA LEU A 115 -9.06 8.54 4.77
C LEU A 115 -7.84 7.99 5.49
N VAL A 116 -7.49 6.73 5.21
CA VAL A 116 -6.33 6.09 5.83
C VAL A 116 -5.25 5.84 4.80
N TYR A 117 -4.16 6.56 4.96
CA TYR A 117 -2.91 6.37 4.23
C TYR A 117 -1.98 5.50 5.06
N ASN A 118 -0.90 5.02 4.44
CA ASN A 118 0.14 4.28 5.16
C ASN A 118 0.84 5.14 6.20
N GLN A 119 0.87 6.45 5.95
CA GLN A 119 1.66 7.43 6.71
C GLN A 119 0.81 8.29 7.65
N CYS A 120 -0.48 8.49 7.34
CA CYS A 120 -1.38 9.29 8.16
C CYS A 120 -2.83 8.85 8.03
N TYR A 121 -3.62 9.26 9.00
CA TYR A 121 -5.05 9.08 9.12
C TYR A 121 -5.69 10.46 9.14
N ALA A 122 -6.70 10.69 8.30
CA ALA A 122 -7.52 11.89 8.34
C ALA A 122 -8.99 11.53 8.47
N GLN A 123 -9.73 12.34 9.24
CA GLN A 123 -11.18 12.22 9.36
C GLN A 123 -11.81 13.59 9.29
N PHE A 124 -12.90 13.70 8.53
CA PHE A 124 -13.74 14.88 8.40
C PHE A 124 -15.19 14.51 8.61
N SER A 125 -15.91 15.27 9.43
CA SER A 125 -17.34 15.06 9.67
C SER A 125 -18.07 16.35 9.99
N ASP A 126 -19.35 16.46 9.63
CA ASP A 126 -20.26 17.52 10.10
C ASP A 126 -21.16 17.06 11.26
N SER A 127 -21.10 15.77 11.62
CA SER A 127 -21.94 15.17 12.65
C SER A 127 -21.33 15.37 14.04
N GLY A 128 -21.82 16.41 14.74
CA GLY A 128 -21.74 16.58 16.20
C GLY A 128 -20.36 16.31 16.80
N ASP A 129 -19.46 17.30 16.73
CA ASP A 129 -18.10 17.31 17.29
C ASP A 129 -17.58 15.93 17.74
N PHE A 130 -17.28 15.06 16.78
CA PHE A 130 -16.81 13.70 17.07
C PHE A 130 -15.48 13.70 17.84
N LEU A 131 -14.77 14.85 17.87
CA LEU A 131 -13.55 15.04 18.64
C LEU A 131 -13.82 15.08 20.15
N ALA A 132 -15.03 15.43 20.57
CA ALA A 132 -15.43 15.49 21.97
C ALA A 132 -15.69 14.10 22.59
N ALA A 133 -15.86 13.07 21.75
CA ALA A 133 -16.08 11.70 22.21
C ALA A 133 -14.79 11.10 22.80
N THR A 134 -14.84 10.63 24.04
CA THR A 134 -13.72 9.95 24.73
C THR A 134 -13.83 8.42 24.69
N ASN A 135 -14.70 7.90 23.83
CA ASN A 135 -15.00 6.49 23.67
C ASN A 135 -14.77 6.04 22.21
N ASN A 136 -14.92 4.74 21.95
CA ASN A 136 -14.70 4.16 20.63
C ASN A 136 -15.98 4.06 19.78
N SER A 137 -17.05 4.83 20.06
CA SER A 137 -18.36 4.67 19.41
C SER A 137 -18.45 5.17 17.96
N GLY A 138 -17.31 5.53 17.34
CA GLY A 138 -17.16 5.79 15.90
C GLY A 138 -15.98 5.01 15.27
N GLY A 139 -15.51 3.95 15.93
CA GLY A 139 -14.36 3.19 15.47
C GLY A 139 -14.60 2.49 14.13
N VAL A 140 -13.73 2.77 13.16
CA VAL A 140 -13.81 2.16 11.83
C VAL A 140 -12.82 1.01 11.71
N SER A 141 -13.33 -0.17 11.35
CA SER A 141 -12.50 -1.31 10.99
C SER A 141 -11.96 -1.10 9.58
N LEU A 142 -10.69 -0.74 9.48
CA LEU A 142 -9.96 -0.81 8.21
C LEU A 142 -10.00 -2.26 7.75
N LYS A 143 -10.52 -2.48 6.54
CA LYS A 143 -10.80 -3.80 5.98
C LYS A 143 -9.51 -4.64 5.93
N ARG A 144 -9.26 -5.33 7.03
CA ARG A 144 -8.29 -6.40 7.15
C ARG A 144 -8.95 -7.62 6.55
N THR A 145 -8.40 -8.12 5.44
CA THR A 145 -8.86 -9.44 4.98
C THR A 145 -8.07 -10.49 5.74
N THR A 146 -8.72 -11.04 6.75
CA THR A 146 -8.20 -12.19 7.48
C THR A 146 -8.92 -13.44 7.02
N LEU A 147 -8.16 -14.43 6.54
CA LEU A 147 -8.66 -15.76 6.26
C LEU A 147 -8.22 -16.69 7.37
N CYS A 148 -9.20 -17.29 8.02
CA CYS A 148 -8.99 -18.18 9.15
C CYS A 148 -9.27 -19.60 8.67
N GLY A 149 -8.22 -20.42 8.64
CA GLY A 149 -8.28 -21.80 8.19
C GLY A 149 -8.95 -22.72 9.21
N THR A 150 -9.21 -23.96 8.80
CA THR A 150 -9.83 -25.02 9.60
C THR A 150 -8.81 -25.84 10.41
N GLY A 151 -7.61 -25.32 10.64
CA GLY A 151 -6.51 -26.01 11.34
C GLY A 151 -6.72 -26.28 12.83
N GLY A 152 -7.96 -26.15 13.31
CA GLY A 152 -8.32 -26.14 14.72
C GLY A 152 -7.99 -24.82 15.39
N THR A 153 -8.38 -24.69 16.66
CA THR A 153 -8.11 -23.51 17.48
C THR A 153 -7.09 -23.82 18.57
N TYR A 154 -6.38 -22.80 19.04
CA TYR A 154 -5.56 -22.89 20.25
C TYR A 154 -6.28 -22.30 21.45
N THR A 155 -5.90 -22.75 22.66
CA THR A 155 -6.40 -22.20 23.93
C THR A 155 -5.50 -21.06 24.40
N ALA A 156 -6.09 -20.09 25.11
CA ALA A 156 -5.32 -19.01 25.72
C ALA A 156 -4.34 -19.57 26.77
N GLY A 157 -3.15 -19.01 26.84
CA GLY A 157 -2.05 -19.48 27.69
C GLY A 157 -1.37 -20.76 27.19
N SER A 158 -1.78 -21.32 26.05
CA SER A 158 -1.16 -22.54 25.53
C SER A 158 0.27 -22.31 25.04
N THR A 159 1.03 -23.41 24.94
CA THR A 159 2.35 -23.41 24.28
C THR A 159 2.25 -22.86 22.87
N TYR A 160 1.20 -23.20 22.11
CA TYR A 160 1.00 -22.67 20.76
C TYR A 160 0.93 -21.13 20.73
N GLU A 161 0.16 -20.52 21.63
CA GLU A 161 0.05 -19.05 21.71
C GLU A 161 1.39 -18.40 22.08
N SER A 162 2.12 -18.99 23.03
CA SER A 162 3.48 -18.55 23.39
C SER A 162 4.44 -18.64 22.21
N ASN A 163 4.35 -19.71 21.43
CA ASN A 163 5.22 -19.94 20.26
C ASN A 163 4.90 -18.94 19.14
N LEU A 164 3.61 -18.65 18.91
CA LEU A 164 3.13 -17.66 17.95
C LEU A 164 3.58 -16.23 18.35
N LEU A 165 3.47 -15.86 19.63
CA LEU A 165 3.94 -14.58 20.16
C LEU A 165 5.45 -14.39 19.94
N ASN A 166 6.24 -15.42 20.29
CA ASN A 166 7.68 -15.37 20.11
C ASN A 166 8.10 -15.30 18.65
N LEU A 167 7.47 -16.09 17.78
CA LEU A 167 7.72 -16.07 16.34
C LEU A 167 7.41 -14.68 15.76
N THR A 168 6.27 -14.10 16.11
CA THR A 168 5.88 -12.76 15.65
C THR A 168 6.87 -11.70 16.13
N ARG A 169 7.30 -11.78 17.39
CA ARG A 169 8.32 -10.87 17.94
C ARG A 169 9.65 -11.00 17.18
N THR A 170 10.12 -12.21 16.91
CA THR A 170 11.34 -12.45 16.13
C THR A 170 11.22 -11.91 14.70
N LEU A 171 10.11 -12.17 14.01
CA LEU A 171 9.87 -11.65 12.65
C LEU A 171 9.86 -10.11 12.61
N ARG A 172 9.47 -9.44 13.71
CA ARG A 172 9.55 -7.98 13.84
C ARG A 172 10.96 -7.46 14.13
N GLU A 173 11.71 -8.18 14.96
CA GLU A 173 13.01 -7.78 15.50
C GLU A 173 14.21 -8.13 14.61
N GLU A 174 14.10 -9.07 13.67
CA GLU A 174 15.16 -9.40 12.70
C GLU A 174 15.50 -8.24 11.71
N ARG A 175 15.09 -7.00 12.04
CA ARG A 175 15.35 -5.72 11.36
C ARG A 175 16.79 -5.20 11.37
N ILE A 176 17.78 -5.78 12.06
CA ILE A 176 19.02 -5.02 12.35
C ILE A 176 20.21 -5.29 11.40
N LEU A 177 20.21 -6.33 10.53
CA LEU A 177 21.48 -6.71 9.85
C LEU A 177 21.51 -6.74 8.32
N LEU A 178 20.44 -6.57 7.55
CA LEU A 178 20.56 -6.77 6.10
C LEU A 178 19.71 -5.81 5.26
N ALA A 179 20.40 -5.08 4.38
CA ALA A 179 19.89 -4.47 3.15
C ALA A 179 19.41 -5.52 2.12
N HIS A 180 18.88 -6.66 2.58
CA HIS A 180 18.38 -7.76 1.77
C HIS A 180 17.01 -8.14 2.35
N PRO A 181 15.97 -8.31 1.50
CA PRO A 181 14.67 -8.67 2.00
C PRO A 181 14.75 -10.07 2.64
N LEU A 182 14.07 -10.24 3.76
CA LEU A 182 14.43 -11.19 4.82
C LEU A 182 14.31 -12.68 4.45
N ARG A 183 15.27 -13.45 4.97
CA ARG A 183 15.23 -14.90 5.17
C ARG A 183 15.35 -15.20 6.67
N ARG A 184 14.43 -16.01 7.22
CA ARG A 184 14.79 -17.24 7.97
C ARG A 184 13.66 -18.27 7.98
N ARG A 185 13.98 -19.41 7.37
CA ARG A 185 13.35 -20.72 7.58
C ARG A 185 13.86 -21.27 8.91
N ARG A 186 13.09 -21.22 10.00
CA ARG A 186 13.05 -22.31 11.01
C ARG A 186 11.71 -22.28 11.75
N PRO A 187 11.04 -23.43 11.94
CA PRO A 187 9.95 -23.54 12.90
C PRO A 187 10.38 -23.07 14.29
N TRP A 188 9.55 -22.28 14.97
CA TRP A 188 9.74 -22.04 16.39
C TRP A 188 9.22 -23.26 17.15
N LEU A 189 10.15 -24.13 17.54
CA LEU A 189 9.88 -25.35 18.29
C LEU A 189 10.34 -25.16 19.74
N ARG A 190 9.39 -24.96 20.63
CA ARG A 190 9.56 -25.27 22.05
C ARG A 190 8.46 -26.26 22.45
N ASN A 191 8.83 -27.31 23.17
CA ASN A 191 7.94 -28.36 23.67
C ASN A 191 7.09 -29.07 22.61
N GLY A 192 7.65 -29.34 21.41
CA GLY A 192 7.02 -30.22 20.42
C GLY A 192 5.78 -29.68 19.69
N THR A 193 5.40 -28.41 19.89
CA THR A 193 4.28 -27.77 19.16
C THR A 193 4.83 -26.80 18.10
N PRO A 194 4.85 -27.17 16.80
CA PRO A 194 5.39 -26.30 15.77
C PRO A 194 4.44 -25.14 15.44
N VAL A 195 5.02 -23.96 15.23
CA VAL A 195 4.37 -22.83 14.56
C VAL A 195 5.26 -22.43 13.40
N TYR A 196 4.70 -22.51 12.19
CA TYR A 196 5.30 -22.00 10.96
C TYR A 196 4.71 -20.63 10.68
N GLY A 197 5.55 -19.68 10.27
CA GLY A 197 5.13 -18.30 10.03
C GLY A 197 5.91 -17.67 8.90
N LEU A 198 5.21 -16.91 8.07
CA LEU A 198 5.74 -16.02 7.06
C LEU A 198 5.21 -14.62 7.37
N LEU A 199 6.08 -13.62 7.34
CA LEU A 199 5.71 -12.22 7.27
C LEU A 199 6.49 -11.60 6.11
N LEU A 200 5.78 -11.17 5.07
CA LEU A 200 6.34 -10.57 3.88
C LEU A 200 5.81 -9.14 3.75
N CYS A 201 6.69 -8.17 3.92
CA CYS A 201 6.38 -6.77 3.67
C CYS A 201 6.59 -6.41 2.21
N ARG A 202 5.80 -5.45 1.73
CA ARG A 202 5.94 -4.89 0.40
C ARG A 202 7.31 -4.22 0.23
N GLY A 203 7.92 -4.34 -0.94
CA GLY A 203 9.34 -3.99 -1.13
C GLY A 203 9.68 -2.49 -1.06
N ASP A 204 8.67 -1.63 -1.19
CA ASP A 204 8.67 -0.16 -1.10
C ASP A 204 8.35 0.37 0.31
N VAL A 205 8.08 -0.52 1.26
CA VAL A 205 7.68 -0.14 2.61
C VAL A 205 8.92 0.04 3.49
N SER A 206 8.89 1.11 4.29
CA SER A 206 9.98 1.37 5.22
C SER A 206 10.06 0.23 6.24
N PRO A 207 11.25 -0.03 6.82
CA PRO A 207 11.35 -1.02 7.88
C PRO A 207 10.38 -0.73 9.04
N SER A 208 10.04 0.55 9.31
CA SER A 208 9.15 0.90 10.42
C SER A 208 7.72 0.53 10.13
N ASP A 209 7.20 0.83 8.94
CA ASP A 209 5.83 0.45 8.54
C ASP A 209 5.72 -1.08 8.38
N CYS A 210 6.80 -1.74 7.96
CA CYS A 210 6.87 -3.19 7.97
C CYS A 210 6.74 -3.79 9.38
N ALA A 211 7.29 -3.16 10.41
CA ALA A 211 7.18 -3.66 11.78
C ALA A 211 5.75 -3.55 12.36
N TYR A 212 4.91 -2.67 11.81
CA TYR A 212 3.49 -2.59 12.17
C TYR A 212 2.71 -3.84 11.75
N CYS A 213 3.13 -4.51 10.67
CA CYS A 213 2.51 -5.74 10.18
C CYS A 213 2.52 -6.89 11.18
N GLY A 214 3.52 -6.93 12.06
CA GLY A 214 3.64 -7.92 13.11
C GLY A 214 3.04 -7.50 14.45
N LEU A 215 2.66 -6.22 14.64
CA LEU A 215 2.21 -5.72 15.96
C LEU A 215 0.90 -6.37 16.41
N ASN A 216 -0.04 -6.53 15.50
CA ASN A 216 -1.40 -6.94 15.83
C ASN A 216 -1.71 -8.40 15.47
N VAL A 217 -0.77 -9.15 14.89
CA VAL A 217 -1.00 -10.54 14.45
C VAL A 217 -1.68 -11.38 15.53
N VAL A 218 -1.27 -11.32 16.80
CA VAL A 218 -1.90 -12.13 17.85
C VAL A 218 -3.27 -11.60 18.27
N GLN A 219 -3.49 -10.28 18.21
CA GLN A 219 -4.81 -9.70 18.40
C GLN A 219 -5.77 -10.18 17.30
N ASP A 220 -5.28 -10.29 16.07
CA ASP A 220 -6.07 -10.60 14.88
C ASP A 220 -6.26 -12.10 14.69
N VAL A 221 -5.23 -12.90 14.96
CA VAL A 221 -5.34 -14.35 15.03
C VAL A 221 -6.13 -14.77 16.28
N GLY A 222 -6.14 -13.92 17.31
CA GLY A 222 -6.78 -14.12 18.59
C GLY A 222 -8.30 -14.21 18.54
N ARG A 223 -8.96 -13.94 19.67
CA ARG A 223 -10.39 -14.25 19.85
C ARG A 223 -11.31 -13.46 18.91
N SER A 224 -10.94 -12.23 18.54
CA SER A 224 -11.85 -11.28 17.87
C SER A 224 -11.99 -11.50 16.36
N VAL A 225 -10.96 -12.00 15.66
CA VAL A 225 -10.98 -12.08 14.19
C VAL A 225 -10.85 -13.51 13.69
N CYS A 226 -9.83 -14.27 14.11
CA CYS A 226 -9.73 -15.70 13.76
C CYS A 226 -10.16 -16.69 14.83
N ASN A 227 -10.78 -16.23 15.92
CA ASN A 227 -11.20 -17.06 17.04
C ASN A 227 -10.11 -18.06 17.47
N ARG A 228 -8.85 -17.59 17.53
CA ARG A 228 -7.66 -18.40 17.85
C ARG A 228 -7.38 -19.54 16.87
N SER A 229 -7.62 -19.34 15.57
CA SER A 229 -7.27 -20.33 14.56
C SER A 229 -5.76 -20.61 14.53
N LYS A 230 -5.39 -21.88 14.39
CA LYS A 230 -3.99 -22.31 14.20
C LYS A 230 -3.52 -22.19 12.75
N ASP A 231 -4.38 -21.78 11.84
CA ASP A 231 -4.06 -21.54 10.43
C ASP A 231 -4.70 -20.22 10.02
N SER A 232 -3.90 -19.21 9.72
CA SER A 232 -4.39 -17.84 9.54
C SER A 232 -3.55 -17.08 8.55
N VAL A 233 -4.22 -16.46 7.58
CA VAL A 233 -3.62 -15.59 6.59
C VAL A 233 -4.17 -14.18 6.79
N LEU A 234 -3.28 -13.23 6.98
CA LEU A 234 -3.57 -11.82 7.19
C LEU A 234 -3.01 -11.05 6.01
N VAL A 235 -3.90 -10.46 5.20
CA VAL A 235 -3.51 -9.63 4.06
C VAL A 235 -3.77 -8.17 4.40
N TYR A 236 -2.69 -7.42 4.56
CA TYR A 236 -2.68 -5.97 4.70
C TYR A 236 -2.25 -5.30 3.39
N ASP A 237 -2.38 -3.99 3.34
CA ASP A 237 -1.88 -3.22 2.20
C ASP A 237 -0.33 -3.23 2.11
N GLN A 238 0.31 -3.16 3.27
CA GLN A 238 1.77 -3.05 3.41
C GLN A 238 2.48 -4.41 3.48
N CYS A 239 1.72 -5.48 3.71
CA CYS A 239 2.31 -6.77 4.04
C CYS A 239 1.29 -7.91 4.03
N TYR A 240 1.85 -9.11 4.01
CA TYR A 240 1.15 -10.36 4.07
C TYR A 240 1.76 -11.19 5.20
N ALA A 241 0.92 -11.82 6.02
CA ALA A 241 1.39 -12.76 7.02
C ALA A 241 0.58 -14.06 6.97
N HIS A 242 1.25 -15.20 7.07
CA HIS A 242 0.62 -16.52 7.15
C HIS A 242 1.24 -17.29 8.29
N PHE A 243 0.39 -17.78 9.20
CA PHE A 243 0.79 -18.65 10.30
C PHE A 243 0.03 -19.96 10.21
N SER A 244 0.72 -21.08 10.40
CA SER A 244 0.12 -22.40 10.37
C SER A 244 0.79 -23.36 11.34
N ASN A 245 0.00 -24.27 11.91
CA ASN A 245 0.48 -25.45 12.64
C ASN A 245 0.62 -26.69 11.73
N LYS A 246 0.11 -26.61 10.50
CA LYS A 246 0.24 -27.67 9.50
C LYS A 246 1.63 -27.58 8.86
N ALA A 247 2.03 -28.66 8.19
CA ALA A 247 3.33 -28.88 7.52
C ALA A 247 4.06 -27.60 7.06
N ASP A 248 5.40 -27.63 7.06
CA ASP A 248 6.25 -26.48 6.69
C ASP A 248 5.97 -25.96 5.26
N PHE A 249 4.98 -25.08 5.14
CA PHE A 249 4.54 -24.49 3.88
C PHE A 249 5.61 -23.56 3.27
N LEU A 250 6.68 -23.28 4.02
CA LEU A 250 7.82 -22.46 3.57
C LEU A 250 8.81 -23.27 2.71
N VAL A 251 8.70 -24.59 2.68
CA VAL A 251 9.59 -25.48 1.90
C VAL A 251 9.25 -25.43 0.41
N SER A 252 7.98 -25.27 0.07
CA SER A 252 7.55 -25.19 -1.32
C SER A 252 8.04 -23.91 -1.99
N SER A 253 8.42 -23.98 -3.27
CA SER A 253 8.73 -22.80 -4.09
C SER A 253 7.51 -22.23 -4.83
N ASN A 254 6.32 -22.77 -4.58
CA ASN A 254 5.06 -22.38 -5.21
C ASN A 254 4.09 -21.73 -4.23
N ASN A 255 2.92 -21.32 -4.72
CA ASN A 255 1.85 -20.75 -3.90
C ASN A 255 0.92 -21.82 -3.32
N SER A 256 1.46 -22.79 -2.57
CA SER A 256 0.65 -23.84 -1.93
C SER A 256 -0.40 -23.31 -0.94
N SER A 257 -0.27 -22.05 -0.52
CA SER A 257 -1.20 -21.32 0.34
C SER A 257 -1.70 -20.05 -0.35
N GLU A 258 -2.00 -20.15 -1.64
CA GLU A 258 -2.54 -19.06 -2.46
C GLU A 258 -3.87 -18.53 -1.89
N VAL A 259 -3.93 -17.22 -1.73
CA VAL A 259 -5.09 -16.45 -1.30
C VAL A 259 -5.38 -15.42 -2.37
N SER A 260 -6.60 -15.44 -2.91
CA SER A 260 -7.05 -14.52 -3.95
C SER A 260 -8.12 -13.60 -3.41
N LEU A 261 -7.96 -12.30 -3.62
CA LEU A 261 -8.83 -11.25 -3.12
C LEU A 261 -9.21 -10.31 -4.26
N LEU A 262 -10.52 -10.14 -4.48
CA LEU A 262 -11.04 -9.14 -5.40
C LEU A 262 -11.22 -7.82 -4.66
N LEU A 263 -10.84 -6.71 -5.28
CA LEU A 263 -11.05 -5.37 -4.75
C LEU A 263 -12.23 -4.74 -5.47
N THR A 264 -13.30 -4.48 -4.74
CA THR A 264 -14.49 -3.85 -5.30
C THR A 264 -14.83 -2.62 -4.45
N ASN A 265 -14.69 -1.44 -5.04
CA ASN A 265 -15.22 -0.19 -4.49
C ASN A 265 -16.66 0.11 -4.98
N GLY A 266 -17.34 -0.88 -5.58
CA GLY A 266 -18.71 -0.76 -6.08
C GLY A 266 -18.81 -0.44 -7.57
N THR A 267 -17.69 -0.09 -8.22
CA THR A 267 -17.57 0.21 -9.64
C THR A 267 -16.97 -0.97 -10.41
N SER A 268 -17.45 -1.18 -11.63
CA SER A 268 -16.95 -2.20 -12.56
C SER A 268 -16.74 -1.53 -13.90
N ILE A 269 -15.74 -2.02 -14.64
CA ILE A 269 -15.51 -1.57 -16.01
C ILE A 269 -16.77 -1.78 -16.85
N THR A 270 -17.17 -0.76 -17.61
CA THR A 270 -18.30 -0.84 -18.52
C THR A 270 -18.04 -1.91 -19.58
N SER A 271 -19.08 -2.65 -19.97
CA SER A 271 -18.94 -3.84 -20.85
C SER A 271 -18.25 -3.55 -22.18
N ALA A 272 -18.37 -2.33 -22.73
CA ALA A 272 -17.75 -1.91 -23.98
C ALA A 272 -16.20 -1.83 -23.91
N GLY A 273 -15.60 -1.71 -22.72
CA GLY A 273 -14.15 -1.52 -22.54
C GLY A 273 -13.41 -2.70 -21.89
N VAL A 274 -14.13 -3.74 -21.47
CA VAL A 274 -13.59 -4.87 -20.69
C VAL A 274 -12.39 -5.55 -21.36
N ALA A 275 -12.46 -5.82 -22.67
CA ALA A 275 -11.37 -6.51 -23.37
C ALA A 275 -10.07 -5.69 -23.40
N GLY A 276 -10.18 -4.38 -23.64
CA GLY A 276 -9.03 -3.46 -23.65
C GLY A 276 -8.40 -3.32 -22.27
N TYR A 277 -9.24 -3.17 -21.23
CA TYR A 277 -8.78 -3.14 -19.84
C TYR A 277 -8.04 -4.42 -19.45
N ASN A 278 -8.61 -5.59 -19.74
CA ASN A 278 -7.99 -6.86 -19.37
C ASN A 278 -6.67 -7.09 -20.08
N HIS A 279 -6.59 -6.73 -21.36
CA HIS A 279 -5.34 -6.75 -22.10
C HIS A 279 -4.29 -5.83 -21.45
N ALA A 280 -4.67 -4.59 -21.13
CA ALA A 280 -3.80 -3.61 -20.49
C ALA A 280 -3.29 -4.07 -19.11
N VAL A 281 -4.14 -4.68 -18.28
CA VAL A 281 -3.76 -5.27 -16.99
C VAL A 281 -2.79 -6.43 -17.19
N SER A 282 -3.06 -7.35 -18.11
CA SER A 282 -2.16 -8.48 -18.40
C SER A 282 -0.80 -8.03 -18.93
N GLU A 283 -0.78 -7.04 -19.82
CA GLU A 283 0.45 -6.46 -20.36
C GLU A 283 1.29 -5.81 -19.25
N LEU A 284 0.63 -5.01 -18.39
CA LEU A 284 1.29 -4.35 -17.27
C LEU A 284 1.81 -5.34 -16.23
N LEU A 285 1.01 -6.35 -15.85
CA LEU A 285 1.46 -7.40 -14.92
C LEU A 285 2.68 -8.14 -15.47
N ASN A 286 2.68 -8.53 -16.74
CA ASN A 286 3.83 -9.20 -17.36
C ASN A 286 5.09 -8.33 -17.35
N ALA A 287 4.97 -7.03 -17.68
CA ALA A 287 6.09 -6.11 -17.65
C ALA A 287 6.65 -5.92 -16.23
N THR A 288 5.76 -5.77 -15.25
CA THR A 288 6.14 -5.63 -13.83
C THR A 288 6.80 -6.90 -13.30
N VAL A 289 6.28 -8.09 -13.64
CA VAL A 289 6.90 -9.39 -13.30
C VAL A 289 8.29 -9.51 -13.91
N ARG A 290 8.45 -9.13 -15.18
CA ARG A 290 9.76 -9.17 -15.85
C ARG A 290 10.78 -8.28 -15.12
N TYR A 291 10.40 -7.05 -14.80
CA TYR A 291 11.28 -6.13 -14.08
C TYR A 291 11.65 -6.65 -12.69
N ALA A 292 10.66 -7.17 -11.94
CA ALA A 292 10.89 -7.75 -10.60
C ALA A 292 11.93 -8.87 -10.65
N VAL A 293 11.93 -9.70 -11.70
CA VAL A 293 12.84 -10.84 -11.83
C VAL A 293 14.22 -10.45 -12.40
N GLU A 294 14.26 -9.59 -13.42
CA GLU A 294 15.49 -9.32 -14.20
C GLU A 294 16.27 -8.13 -13.67
N ASN A 295 15.60 -7.13 -13.11
CA ASN A 295 16.19 -5.82 -12.82
C ASN A 295 16.19 -5.46 -11.33
N SER A 296 15.47 -6.22 -10.49
CA SER A 296 15.33 -5.93 -9.07
C SER A 296 16.06 -6.97 -8.21
N THR A 297 17.00 -6.52 -7.39
CA THR A 297 17.66 -7.36 -6.38
C THR A 297 16.72 -7.77 -5.24
N ARG A 298 15.58 -7.08 -5.10
CA ARG A 298 14.56 -7.36 -4.09
C ARG A 298 13.48 -8.33 -4.55
N LEU A 299 13.54 -8.78 -5.81
CA LEU A 299 12.46 -9.53 -6.46
C LEU A 299 11.10 -8.83 -6.33
N PHE A 300 11.12 -7.50 -6.43
CA PHE A 300 9.97 -6.62 -6.25
C PHE A 300 9.96 -5.56 -7.35
N ALA A 301 8.79 -5.27 -7.91
CA ALA A 301 8.59 -4.16 -8.83
C ALA A 301 7.19 -3.57 -8.74
N THR A 302 7.10 -2.30 -9.11
CA THR A 302 5.85 -1.55 -9.28
C THR A 302 5.73 -1.08 -10.72
N GLY A 303 4.53 -1.05 -11.25
CA GLY A 303 4.29 -0.60 -12.62
C GLY A 303 3.08 0.30 -12.73
N GLN A 304 3.14 1.24 -13.65
CA GLN A 304 2.03 2.11 -14.02
C GLN A 304 1.82 2.05 -15.53
N ARG A 305 0.56 1.88 -15.94
CA ARG A 305 0.14 2.16 -17.31
C ARG A 305 -0.41 3.57 -17.37
N VAL A 306 0.19 4.39 -18.23
CA VAL A 306 -0.29 5.75 -18.53
C VAL A 306 -1.06 5.73 -19.85
N GLY A 307 -2.27 6.28 -19.84
CA GLY A 307 -3.04 6.52 -21.05
C GLY A 307 -2.49 7.74 -21.82
N ASN A 308 -2.82 7.87 -23.11
CA ASN A 308 -2.63 9.12 -23.84
C ASN A 308 -3.87 10.03 -23.72
N GLU A 309 -3.80 11.26 -24.25
CA GLU A 309 -4.92 12.21 -24.21
C GLU A 309 -6.21 11.67 -24.89
N ASN A 310 -6.07 10.71 -25.80
CA ASN A 310 -7.16 10.05 -26.54
C ASN A 310 -7.62 8.73 -25.90
N ASP A 311 -6.98 8.25 -24.83
CA ASP A 311 -7.37 7.03 -24.11
C ASP A 311 -8.46 7.40 -23.11
N THR A 312 -9.71 7.29 -23.50
CA THR A 312 -10.85 7.78 -22.71
C THR A 312 -11.32 6.79 -21.63
N GLY A 313 -10.60 5.68 -21.37
CA GLY A 313 -11.13 4.60 -20.52
C GLY A 313 -10.24 4.11 -19.37
N PHE A 314 -8.92 4.01 -19.55
CA PHE A 314 -8.06 3.26 -18.60
C PHE A 314 -6.76 3.98 -18.23
N ARG A 315 -6.85 5.28 -17.98
CA ARG A 315 -5.73 6.08 -17.49
C ARG A 315 -5.40 5.59 -16.07
N ASN A 316 -4.14 5.28 -15.82
CA ASN A 316 -3.60 4.93 -14.49
C ASN A 316 -4.04 3.57 -13.95
N ILE A 317 -3.65 2.50 -14.66
CA ILE A 317 -3.61 1.16 -14.06
C ILE A 317 -2.28 1.02 -13.32
N TYR A 318 -2.33 0.61 -12.06
CA TYR A 318 -1.18 0.35 -11.23
C TYR A 318 -1.02 -1.13 -10.98
N SER A 319 0.22 -1.61 -10.89
CA SER A 319 0.55 -3.00 -10.63
C SER A 319 1.73 -3.14 -9.69
N MET A 320 1.80 -4.29 -9.03
CA MET A 320 2.93 -4.70 -8.21
C MET A 320 3.14 -6.20 -8.30
N ALA A 321 4.39 -6.60 -8.41
CA ALA A 321 4.83 -7.99 -8.37
C ALA A 321 5.93 -8.16 -7.33
N GLN A 322 5.80 -9.19 -6.49
CA GLN A 322 6.78 -9.48 -5.45
C GLN A 322 6.98 -10.97 -5.27
N CYS A 323 8.22 -11.39 -5.07
CA CYS A 323 8.53 -12.72 -4.57
C CYS A 323 9.11 -12.68 -3.17
N SER A 324 9.04 -13.83 -2.52
CA SER A 324 9.82 -14.12 -1.34
C SER A 324 11.32 -14.06 -1.69
N PRO A 325 12.14 -13.38 -0.89
CA PRO A 325 13.58 -13.19 -1.14
C PRO A 325 14.40 -14.47 -1.14
N ASP A 326 13.84 -15.56 -0.63
CA ASP A 326 14.51 -16.85 -0.62
C ASP A 326 14.51 -17.56 -1.96
N LEU A 327 13.71 -17.10 -2.93
CA LEU A 327 13.67 -17.65 -4.26
C LEU A 327 14.86 -17.22 -5.13
N SER A 328 15.28 -18.09 -6.04
CA SER A 328 16.10 -17.66 -7.18
C SER A 328 15.24 -16.88 -8.18
N PRO A 329 15.82 -16.01 -9.02
CA PRO A 329 15.08 -15.32 -10.07
C PRO A 329 14.24 -16.27 -10.96
N ALA A 330 14.77 -17.45 -11.30
CA ALA A 330 14.07 -18.45 -12.09
C ALA A 330 12.87 -19.11 -11.36
N LEU A 331 12.94 -19.26 -10.03
CA LEU A 331 11.80 -19.73 -9.24
C LEU A 331 10.78 -18.63 -9.02
N CYS A 332 11.24 -17.39 -8.82
CA CYS A 332 10.39 -16.22 -8.71
C CYS A 332 9.57 -16.00 -9.99
N ARG A 333 10.21 -16.06 -11.16
CA ARG A 333 9.54 -15.99 -12.47
C ARG A 333 8.43 -17.00 -12.59
N ARG A 334 8.73 -18.29 -12.37
CA ARG A 334 7.72 -19.36 -12.44
C ARG A 334 6.55 -19.11 -11.49
N CYS A 335 6.82 -18.69 -10.25
CA CYS A 335 5.79 -18.38 -9.28
C CYS A 335 4.86 -17.25 -9.75
N LEU A 336 5.44 -16.15 -10.23
CA LEU A 336 4.68 -14.98 -10.68
C LEU A 336 3.93 -15.25 -12.00
N ASP A 337 4.56 -15.95 -12.95
CA ASP A 337 3.93 -16.35 -14.22
C ASP A 337 2.70 -17.26 -13.97
N ASP A 338 2.79 -18.17 -12.99
CA ASP A 338 1.65 -18.99 -12.56
C ASP A 338 0.49 -18.13 -12.04
N LEU A 339 0.78 -17.05 -11.29
CA LEU A 339 -0.24 -16.13 -10.81
C LEU A 339 -0.86 -15.31 -11.95
N VAL A 340 -0.05 -14.83 -12.90
CA VAL A 340 -0.56 -14.13 -14.10
C VAL A 340 -1.46 -15.05 -14.92
N GLY A 341 -1.05 -16.30 -15.16
CA GLY A 341 -1.79 -17.27 -15.95
C GLY A 341 -3.13 -17.69 -15.33
N LYS A 342 -3.29 -17.53 -14.00
CA LYS A 342 -4.55 -17.77 -13.29
C LYS A 342 -5.40 -16.53 -13.10
N TRP A 343 -4.86 -15.32 -13.28
CA TRP A 343 -5.52 -14.06 -12.94
C TRP A 343 -6.98 -13.98 -13.43
N TRP A 344 -7.23 -14.19 -14.72
CA TRP A 344 -8.57 -14.13 -15.31
C TRP A 344 -9.42 -15.39 -15.12
N LYS A 345 -8.86 -16.46 -14.54
CA LYS A 345 -9.63 -17.62 -14.06
C LYS A 345 -10.12 -17.39 -12.63
N THR A 346 -9.36 -16.62 -11.87
CA THR A 346 -9.63 -16.30 -10.47
C THR A 346 -10.58 -15.11 -10.32
N PHE A 347 -10.39 -14.06 -11.13
CA PHE A 347 -11.15 -12.81 -10.99
C PHE A 347 -12.06 -12.54 -12.18
N PRO A 348 -13.24 -11.92 -11.94
CA PRO A 348 -14.09 -11.47 -13.02
C PRO A 348 -13.36 -10.46 -13.93
N PRO A 349 -13.54 -10.56 -15.26
CA PRO A 349 -12.89 -9.69 -16.25
C PRO A 349 -13.29 -8.21 -16.19
N LYS A 350 -14.06 -7.78 -15.19
CA LYS A 350 -14.57 -6.40 -15.04
C LYS A 350 -14.14 -5.73 -13.72
N GLY A 351 -13.35 -6.43 -12.91
CA GLY A 351 -12.91 -5.93 -11.61
C GLY A 351 -11.88 -4.82 -11.76
N GLU A 352 -12.12 -3.70 -11.10
CA GLU A 352 -11.21 -2.54 -11.08
C GLU A 352 -9.97 -2.78 -10.22
N GLY A 353 -9.87 -3.92 -9.54
CA GLY A 353 -8.62 -4.35 -8.94
C GLY A 353 -8.69 -5.72 -8.33
N ALA A 354 -7.54 -6.36 -8.20
CA ALA A 354 -7.40 -7.61 -7.47
C ALA A 354 -6.01 -7.76 -6.86
N LYS A 355 -5.92 -8.67 -5.87
CA LYS A 355 -4.70 -9.08 -5.19
C LYS A 355 -4.67 -10.61 -5.17
N VAL A 356 -3.57 -11.22 -5.58
CA VAL A 356 -3.29 -12.64 -5.32
C VAL A 356 -2.04 -12.72 -4.47
N ALA A 357 -2.18 -13.25 -3.27
CA ALA A 357 -1.11 -13.44 -2.31
C ALA A 357 -0.87 -14.93 -2.11
N GLY A 358 0.28 -15.44 -2.52
CA GLY A 358 0.70 -16.79 -2.15
C GLY A 358 1.80 -16.78 -1.10
N ALA A 359 2.17 -17.99 -0.65
CA ALA A 359 3.28 -18.17 0.28
C ALA A 359 4.64 -17.70 -0.27
N LYS A 360 4.78 -17.58 -1.60
CA LYS A 360 6.06 -17.30 -2.26
C LYS A 360 6.05 -16.14 -3.22
N CYS A 361 4.91 -15.77 -3.78
CA CYS A 361 4.82 -14.57 -4.59
C CYS A 361 3.44 -13.93 -4.49
N TYR A 362 3.40 -12.66 -4.87
CA TYR A 362 2.27 -11.77 -4.70
C TYR A 362 2.12 -10.92 -5.96
N LEU A 363 0.88 -10.79 -6.44
CA LEU A 363 0.49 -9.88 -7.51
C LEU A 363 -0.65 -8.99 -7.05
N ARG A 364 -0.61 -7.73 -7.49
CA ARG A 364 -1.71 -6.79 -7.32
C ARG A 364 -1.82 -5.90 -8.54
N SER A 365 -3.04 -5.65 -8.96
CA SER A 365 -3.35 -4.65 -9.99
C SER A 365 -4.59 -3.92 -9.58
N GLU A 366 -4.59 -2.60 -9.72
CA GLU A 366 -5.70 -1.73 -9.37
C GLU A 366 -5.78 -0.57 -10.36
N LEU A 367 -6.98 -0.28 -10.83
CA LEU A 367 -7.32 0.99 -11.45
C LEU A 367 -7.51 2.01 -10.32
N GLY A 368 -6.88 3.18 -10.43
CA GLY A 368 -6.98 4.19 -9.38
C GLY A 368 -6.56 5.57 -9.86
N GLN A 369 -6.82 6.58 -9.04
CA GLN A 369 -6.38 7.95 -9.30
C GLN A 369 -4.92 8.19 -8.86
N GLY A 370 -4.28 7.20 -8.23
CA GLY A 370 -2.90 7.24 -7.78
C GLY A 370 -2.36 5.84 -7.47
N PRO A 371 -1.04 5.70 -7.27
CA PRO A 371 -0.45 4.40 -6.93
C PRO A 371 -0.84 3.98 -5.50
N PHE A 372 -0.95 2.68 -5.26
CA PHE A 372 -1.06 2.13 -3.90
C PHE A 372 0.31 1.88 -3.23
N TYR A 373 1.39 2.14 -3.97
CA TYR A 373 2.78 1.96 -3.55
C TYR A 373 3.49 3.30 -3.34
N ASN A 374 4.57 3.28 -2.57
CA ASN A 374 5.40 4.43 -2.29
C ASN A 374 6.41 4.66 -3.44
N GLY A 375 6.65 5.92 -3.77
CA GLY A 375 7.65 6.32 -4.77
C GLY A 375 7.17 6.19 -6.22
N ALA A 376 8.10 6.44 -7.15
CA ALA A 376 7.82 6.38 -8.58
C ALA A 376 7.62 4.94 -9.07
N PRO A 377 6.81 4.71 -10.12
CA PRO A 377 6.73 3.39 -10.78
C PRO A 377 8.10 2.95 -11.29
N MET A 378 8.45 1.68 -11.07
CA MET A 378 9.65 1.08 -11.68
C MET A 378 9.44 0.75 -13.17
N VAL A 379 8.20 0.47 -13.56
CA VAL A 379 7.81 0.19 -14.94
C VAL A 379 6.75 1.20 -15.37
N MET A 380 6.96 1.88 -16.50
CA MET A 380 5.95 2.72 -17.13
C MET A 380 5.61 2.16 -18.51
N LEU A 381 4.34 1.81 -18.73
CA LEU A 381 3.82 1.43 -20.05
C LEU A 381 2.93 2.52 -20.60
N ARG A 382 3.19 2.96 -21.84
CA ARG A 382 2.35 3.90 -22.55
C ARG A 382 1.32 3.15 -23.40
N ALA A 383 0.12 3.71 -23.51
CA ALA A 383 -0.97 3.09 -24.26
C ALA A 383 -0.83 3.15 -25.79
N ASP A 384 0.31 3.59 -26.33
CA ASP A 384 0.50 3.94 -27.74
C ASP A 384 0.68 2.76 -28.70
N GLY A 385 0.65 1.52 -28.23
CA GLY A 385 0.69 0.33 -29.08
C GLY A 385 2.04 0.19 -29.79
N LEU A 386 2.83 -0.81 -29.39
CA LEU A 386 4.10 -1.17 -30.03
C LEU A 386 5.18 -0.08 -29.96
N THR A 387 5.59 0.30 -28.74
CA THR A 387 7.01 0.61 -28.51
C THR A 387 7.63 -0.54 -27.72
N LYS A 388 8.58 -1.22 -28.35
CA LYS A 388 9.44 -2.22 -27.73
C LYS A 388 10.04 -1.61 -26.46
N ALA A 389 10.07 -2.37 -25.36
CA ALA A 389 10.82 -2.00 -24.17
C ALA A 389 12.30 -1.82 -24.52
N THR A 390 12.69 -0.62 -24.95
CA THR A 390 14.08 -0.21 -25.10
C THR A 390 14.44 1.02 -24.27
N ASP A 391 13.48 1.72 -23.70
CA ASP A 391 13.77 2.78 -22.73
C ASP A 391 13.24 2.38 -21.35
N VAL A 392 13.92 1.40 -20.74
CA VAL A 392 14.03 1.38 -19.29
C VAL A 392 14.76 2.65 -18.93
N VAL A 393 14.02 3.73 -18.62
CA VAL A 393 14.60 4.88 -17.95
C VAL A 393 14.72 4.45 -16.48
N PRO A 394 15.94 4.16 -15.97
CA PRO A 394 16.09 3.99 -14.54
C PRO A 394 15.70 5.33 -13.91
N ALA A 395 14.89 5.31 -12.85
CA ALA A 395 14.85 6.45 -11.95
C ALA A 395 16.30 6.75 -11.57
N THR A 396 16.78 7.94 -11.95
CA THR A 396 18.17 8.35 -11.83
C THR A 396 18.67 8.06 -10.44
N SER A 397 19.57 7.08 -10.33
CA SER A 397 20.32 6.81 -9.12
C SER A 397 21.29 7.98 -8.93
N GLY A 398 20.92 8.94 -8.10
CA GLY A 398 21.83 9.99 -7.64
C GLY A 398 22.89 9.38 -6.73
N LEU A 399 23.93 8.80 -7.32
CA LEU A 399 25.18 8.41 -6.67
C LEU A 399 26.31 8.59 -7.69
N VAL A 400 26.66 9.85 -7.97
CA VAL A 400 27.94 10.14 -8.62
C VAL A 400 29.01 10.12 -7.53
N TRP A 401 29.72 9.00 -7.45
CA TRP A 401 31.00 8.91 -6.79
C TRP A 401 32.02 9.69 -7.63
N PHE A 402 32.46 10.86 -7.17
CA PHE A 402 33.71 11.42 -7.68
C PHE A 402 34.86 10.67 -7.00
N LYS A 403 35.71 10.06 -7.83
CA LYS A 403 36.94 9.38 -7.44
C LYS A 403 38.11 10.27 -7.88
N VAL A 404 39.01 10.49 -6.90
CA VAL A 404 40.28 11.24 -6.90
C VAL A 404 40.14 12.75 -6.79
#